data_AF-A0A3B8RPI6-F1
#
_entry.id   AF-A0A3B8RPI6-F1
#
_cell.length_a   1.000
_cell.length_b   1.000
_cell.length_c   1.000
_cell.angle_alpha   90.00
_cell.angle_beta   90.00
_cell.angle_gamma   90.00
#
_symmetry.space_group_name_H-M   'P 1'
#
loop_
_entity.id
_entity.type
_entity.pdbx_description
1 polymer ?
#
loop_
_entity_poly.entity_id
_entity_poly.type
_entity_poly.pdbx_seq_one_letter_code
_entity_poly.pdbx_strand_id
1 'polypeptide(L)'
;MKKVNKLNLDDLETLSLAEKENLLSEIRKNVDEIDKDILKLLEKRAHYSKEIGKVKSALNLPFYSSEREKEIIEKLLTNLKSSLLKGSLVRIYERILDESRAVQREEITKRKNH
;
A
#
# COMPACT_ATOMS: atom_id res chain seq x y z
N MET A 1 11.75 -4.68 -32.42
CA MET A 1 11.03 -5.34 -31.31
C MET A 1 9.54 -5.24 -31.59
N LYS A 2 8.80 -6.36 -31.54
CA LYS A 2 7.40 -6.46 -32.01
C LYS A 2 6.50 -5.50 -31.22
N LYS A 3 5.79 -4.60 -31.92
CA LYS A 3 4.67 -3.85 -31.36
C LYS A 3 3.59 -4.87 -30.99
N VAL A 4 3.47 -5.21 -29.71
CA VAL A 4 2.34 -5.99 -29.23
C VAL A 4 1.11 -5.12 -29.41
N ASN A 5 0.17 -5.58 -30.24
CA ASN A 5 -1.15 -4.95 -30.40
C ASN A 5 -1.79 -4.89 -29.02
N LYS A 6 -1.78 -3.71 -28.41
CA LYS A 6 -2.39 -3.49 -27.10
C LYS A 6 -3.88 -3.37 -27.35
N LEU A 7 -4.62 -4.47 -27.17
CA LEU A 7 -6.08 -4.49 -27.18
C LEU A 7 -6.57 -3.34 -26.28
N ASN A 8 -7.33 -2.41 -26.87
CA ASN A 8 -7.80 -1.22 -26.18
C ASN A 8 -9.15 -1.52 -25.50
N LEU A 9 -9.38 -0.95 -24.32
CA LEU A 9 -10.65 -1.05 -23.61
C LEU A 9 -11.80 -0.42 -24.40
N ASP A 10 -11.51 0.55 -25.27
CA ASP A 10 -12.52 1.24 -26.09
C ASP A 10 -13.23 0.32 -27.11
N ASP A 11 -12.61 -0.81 -27.48
CA ASP A 11 -13.14 -1.75 -28.48
C ASP A 11 -13.84 -2.96 -27.86
N LEU A 12 -14.05 -2.97 -26.54
CA LEU A 12 -14.56 -4.11 -25.77
C LEU A 12 -15.82 -4.75 -26.38
N GLU A 13 -16.74 -3.97 -26.94
CA GLU A 13 -17.97 -4.50 -27.52
C GLU A 13 -17.73 -5.31 -28.81
N THR A 14 -16.65 -5.02 -29.55
CA THR A 14 -16.33 -5.63 -30.84
C THR A 14 -15.42 -6.86 -30.73
N LEU A 15 -14.78 -7.06 -29.57
CA LEU A 15 -13.88 -8.18 -29.33
C LEU A 15 -14.62 -9.53 -29.24
N SER A 16 -14.00 -10.58 -29.78
CA SER A 16 -14.42 -11.96 -29.53
C SER A 16 -14.25 -12.35 -28.05
N LEU A 17 -14.90 -13.44 -27.63
CA LEU A 17 -14.77 -13.94 -26.25
C LEU A 17 -13.31 -14.23 -25.89
N ALA A 18 -12.57 -14.90 -26.77
CA ALA A 18 -11.17 -15.24 -26.54
C ALA A 18 -10.27 -13.99 -26.42
N GLU A 19 -10.55 -12.93 -27.18
CA GLU A 19 -9.82 -11.66 -27.07
C GLU A 19 -10.11 -10.93 -25.75
N LYS A 20 -11.36 -10.97 -25.27
CA LYS A 20 -11.73 -10.42 -23.95
C LYS A 20 -11.05 -11.17 -22.81
N GLU A 21 -11.01 -12.50 -22.89
CA GLU A 21 -10.33 -13.34 -21.91
C GLU A 21 -8.83 -13.05 -21.87
N ASN A 22 -8.20 -12.90 -23.04
CA ASN A 22 -6.80 -12.50 -23.15
C ASN A 22 -6.56 -11.09 -22.56
N LEU A 23 -7.41 -10.11 -22.89
CA LEU A 23 -7.30 -8.76 -22.33
C LEU A 23 -7.43 -8.74 -20.80
N LEU A 24 -8.40 -9.48 -20.25
CA LEU A 24 -8.57 -9.63 -18.80
C LEU A 24 -7.33 -10.25 -18.15
N SER A 25 -6.77 -11.29 -18.77
CA SER A 25 -5.54 -11.94 -18.29
C SER A 25 -4.36 -10.97 -18.26
N GLU A 26 -4.17 -10.17 -19.30
CA GLU A 26 -3.11 -9.17 -19.35
C GLU A 26 -3.31 -8.06 -18.31
N ILE A 27 -4.54 -7.58 -18.09
CA ILE A 27 -4.84 -6.61 -17.03
C ILE A 27 -4.51 -7.21 -15.65
N ARG A 28 -4.90 -8.46 -15.39
CA ARG A 28 -4.59 -9.14 -14.12
C ARG A 28 -3.09 -9.28 -13.89
N LYS A 29 -2.30 -9.63 -14.91
CA LYS A 29 -0.83 -9.66 -14.80
C LYS A 29 -0.26 -8.30 -14.42
N ASN A 30 -0.79 -7.21 -14.99
CA ASN A 30 -0.36 -5.87 -14.59
C ASN A 30 -0.69 -5.56 -13.12
N VAL A 31 -1.85 -6.02 -12.63
CA VAL A 31 -2.21 -5.92 -11.20
C VAL A 31 -1.25 -6.74 -10.34
N ASP A 32 -0.92 -7.97 -10.73
CA ASP A 32 0.01 -8.83 -10.00
C ASP A 32 1.39 -8.17 -9.83
N GLU A 33 1.89 -7.48 -10.85
CA GLU A 33 3.15 -6.73 -10.75
C GLU A 33 3.05 -5.52 -9.81
N ILE A 34 1.93 -4.80 -9.84
CA ILE A 34 1.67 -3.70 -8.89
C ILE A 34 1.61 -4.25 -7.45
N ASP A 35 0.95 -5.38 -7.24
CA ASP A 35 0.80 -6.00 -5.92
C ASP A 35 2.16 -6.43 -5.35
N LYS A 36 3.08 -6.94 -6.20
CA LYS A 36 4.46 -7.22 -5.79
C LYS A 36 5.18 -5.97 -5.32
N ASP A 37 4.97 -4.83 -5.97
CA ASP A 37 5.60 -3.57 -5.58
C ASP A 37 4.96 -2.98 -4.30
N ILE A 38 3.65 -3.10 -4.15
CA ILE A 38 2.95 -2.76 -2.89
C ILE A 38 3.53 -3.59 -1.74
N LEU A 39 3.69 -4.90 -1.91
CA LEU A 39 4.27 -5.79 -0.89
C LEU A 39 5.66 -5.30 -0.47
N LYS A 40 6.57 -5.06 -1.41
CA LYS A 40 7.92 -4.55 -1.12
C LYS A 40 7.89 -3.23 -0.35
N LEU A 41 6.97 -2.32 -0.69
CA LEU A 41 6.83 -1.04 -0.01
C LEU A 41 6.28 -1.20 1.41
N LEU A 42 5.31 -2.10 1.61
CA LEU A 42 4.77 -2.41 2.94
C LEU A 42 5.82 -3.06 3.84
N GLU A 43 6.63 -3.98 3.32
CA GLU A 43 7.76 -4.58 4.06
C GLU A 43 8.76 -3.52 4.52
N LYS A 44 9.17 -2.62 3.62
CA LYS A 44 10.06 -1.48 3.96
C LYS A 44 9.42 -0.58 5.01
N ARG A 45 8.14 -0.27 4.88
CA ARG A 45 7.41 0.57 5.85
C ARG A 45 7.30 -0.11 7.22
N ALA A 46 7.09 -1.42 7.25
CA ALA A 46 7.09 -2.22 8.48
C ALA A 46 8.47 -2.24 9.15
N HIS A 47 9.55 -2.34 8.37
CA HIS A 47 10.92 -2.23 8.87
C HIS A 47 11.14 -0.89 9.59
N TYR A 48 10.86 0.24 8.93
CA TYR A 48 10.95 1.56 9.57
C TYR A 48 10.01 1.71 10.77
N SER A 49 8.84 1.08 10.74
CA SER A 49 7.92 1.08 11.88
C SER A 49 8.57 0.41 13.09
N LYS A 50 9.29 -0.71 12.92
CA LYS A 50 10.05 -1.34 14.03
C LYS A 50 11.11 -0.40 14.58
N GLU A 51 11.86 0.28 13.72
CA GLU A 51 12.88 1.25 14.15
C GLU A 51 12.27 2.42 14.93
N ILE A 52 11.15 2.97 14.45
CA ILE A 52 10.39 4.01 15.17
C ILE A 52 9.95 3.49 16.54
N GLY A 53 9.47 2.25 16.64
CA GLY A 53 9.10 1.62 17.91
C GLY A 53 10.25 1.55 18.90
N LYS A 54 11.45 1.17 18.43
CA LYS A 54 12.68 1.13 19.25
C LYS A 54 13.04 2.50 19.80
N VAL A 55 13.02 3.53 18.94
CA VAL A 55 13.33 4.91 19.34
C VAL A 55 12.30 5.44 20.32
N LYS A 56 11.00 5.27 20.04
CA LYS A 56 9.92 5.68 20.94
C LYS A 56 10.02 5.00 22.31
N SER A 57 10.35 3.71 22.34
CA SER A 57 10.56 2.98 23.59
C SER A 57 11.74 3.54 24.39
N ALA A 58 12.86 3.89 23.74
CA ALA A 58 14.01 4.49 24.41
C ALA A 58 13.70 5.90 24.96
N LEU A 59 12.79 6.62 24.31
CA LEU A 59 12.33 7.94 24.71
C LEU A 59 11.11 7.91 25.66
N ASN A 60 10.60 6.73 26.05
CA ASN A 60 9.35 6.57 26.79
C ASN A 60 8.13 7.27 26.15
N LEU A 61 8.08 7.30 24.81
CA LEU A 61 6.99 7.91 24.04
C LEU A 61 5.91 6.88 23.67
N PRO A 62 4.63 7.32 23.53
CA PRO A 62 3.55 6.45 23.09
C PRO A 62 3.69 6.02 21.62
N PHE A 63 3.31 4.78 21.30
CA PHE A 63 3.32 4.25 19.93
C PHE A 63 2.26 4.91 19.05
N TYR A 64 1.14 5.34 19.64
CA TYR A 64 0.09 6.11 18.97
C TYR A 64 0.40 7.62 19.02
N SER A 65 0.21 8.30 17.90
CA SER A 65 0.29 9.77 17.79
C SER A 65 -0.73 10.23 16.75
N SER A 66 -1.86 10.76 17.22
CA SER A 66 -2.97 11.23 16.37
C SER A 66 -2.52 12.35 15.42
N GLU A 67 -1.73 13.29 15.92
CA GLU A 67 -1.16 14.41 15.16
C GLU A 67 -0.33 13.89 13.98
N ARG A 68 0.58 12.94 14.24
CA ARG A 68 1.43 12.38 13.19
C ARG A 68 0.65 11.62 12.14
N GLU A 69 -0.38 10.88 12.54
CA GLU A 69 -1.24 10.14 11.62
C GLU A 69 -2.05 11.09 10.72
N LYS A 70 -2.61 12.15 11.31
CA LYS A 70 -3.31 13.20 10.55
C LYS A 70 -2.38 13.85 9.51
N GLU A 71 -1.17 14.22 9.89
CA GLU A 71 -0.18 14.78 8.96
C GLU A 71 0.14 13.83 7.78
N ILE A 72 0.23 12.52 8.03
CA ILE A 72 0.49 11.53 6.99
C ILE A 72 -0.67 11.55 5.99
N ILE A 73 -1.91 11.48 6.47
CA ILE A 73 -3.11 11.50 5.64
C ILE A 73 -3.21 12.80 4.84
N GLU A 74 -2.99 13.96 5.46
CA GLU A 74 -3.03 15.26 4.78
C GLU A 74 -1.98 15.35 3.66
N LYS A 75 -0.76 14.88 3.91
CA LYS A 75 0.31 14.83 2.90
C LYS A 75 -0.07 13.93 1.72
N LEU A 76 -0.69 12.78 1.98
CA LEU A 76 -1.12 11.86 0.94
C LEU A 76 -2.25 12.45 0.10
N LEU A 77 -3.24 13.08 0.74
CA LEU A 77 -4.35 13.73 0.05
C LEU A 77 -3.90 14.92 -0.81
N THR A 78 -2.89 15.66 -0.36
CA THR A 78 -2.31 16.78 -1.13
C THR A 78 -1.60 16.31 -2.40
N ASN A 79 -1.00 15.12 -2.35
CA ASN A 79 -0.28 14.53 -3.49
C ASN A 79 -1.16 13.62 -4.37
N LEU A 80 -2.44 13.45 -4.02
CA LEU A 80 -3.36 12.60 -4.76
C LEU A 80 -3.72 13.25 -6.10
N LYS A 81 -3.17 12.71 -7.20
CA LYS A 81 -3.42 13.16 -8.57
C LYS A 81 -4.36 12.23 -9.36
N SER A 82 -4.83 11.14 -8.77
CA SER A 82 -5.46 10.02 -9.47
C SER A 82 -6.98 9.95 -9.31
N SER A 83 -7.59 9.02 -10.05
CA SER A 83 -9.01 8.65 -10.00
C SER A 83 -9.46 7.97 -8.70
N LEU A 84 -8.53 7.69 -7.78
CA LEU A 84 -8.87 7.09 -6.51
C LEU A 84 -9.64 8.11 -5.66
N LEU A 85 -10.83 7.72 -5.18
CA LEU A 85 -11.61 8.57 -4.29
C LEU A 85 -10.82 8.83 -3.00
N LYS A 86 -10.77 10.10 -2.57
CA LYS A 86 -10.07 10.53 -1.34
C LYS A 86 -10.40 9.64 -0.14
N GLY A 87 -11.69 9.32 0.05
CA GLY A 87 -12.14 8.46 1.15
C GLY A 87 -11.58 7.03 1.10
N SER A 88 -11.36 6.48 -0.10
CA SER A 88 -10.73 5.15 -0.24
C SER A 88 -9.26 5.18 0.15
N LEU A 89 -8.52 6.25 -0.19
CA LEU A 89 -7.12 6.40 0.24
C LEU A 89 -7.00 6.42 1.76
N VAL A 90 -7.87 7.21 2.40
CA VAL A 90 -7.88 7.35 3.86
C VAL A 90 -8.06 6.00 4.52
N ARG A 91 -9.11 5.24 4.15
CA ARG A 91 -9.37 3.91 4.74
C ARG A 91 -8.23 2.92 4.55
N ILE A 92 -7.59 2.92 3.37
CA ILE A 92 -6.42 2.06 3.13
C ILE A 92 -5.27 2.44 4.06
N TYR A 93 -4.98 3.74 4.17
CA TYR A 93 -3.87 4.21 4.98
C TYR A 93 -4.10 4.10 6.49
N GLU A 94 -5.34 4.26 6.96
CA GLU A 94 -5.71 3.96 8.34
C GLU A 94 -5.33 2.51 8.69
N ARG A 95 -5.69 1.55 7.82
CA ARG A 95 -5.31 0.15 8.05
C ARG A 95 -3.80 -0.06 8.05
N ILE A 96 -3.07 0.58 7.13
CA ILE A 96 -1.60 0.51 7.12
C ILE A 96 -1.00 1.07 8.42
N LEU A 97 -1.55 2.18 8.93
CA LEU A 97 -1.11 2.78 10.20
C LEU A 97 -1.41 1.87 11.38
N ASP A 98 -2.58 1.25 11.43
CA ASP A 98 -2.98 0.30 12.47
C ASP A 98 -1.97 -0.85 12.60
N GLU A 99 -1.65 -1.50 11.48
CA GLU A 99 -0.69 -2.61 11.44
C GLU A 99 0.72 -2.15 11.83
N SER A 100 1.08 -0.91 11.47
CA SER A 100 2.39 -0.36 11.81
C SER A 100 2.55 -0.09 13.31
N ARG A 101 1.46 0.26 13.99
CA ARG A 101 1.44 0.35 15.46
C ARG A 101 1.51 -1.03 16.10
N ALA A 102 0.89 -2.05 15.50
CA ALA A 102 1.00 -3.43 15.97
C ALA A 102 2.45 -3.92 15.89
N VAL A 103 3.11 -3.73 14.73
CA VAL A 103 4.52 -4.08 14.52
C VAL A 103 5.45 -3.36 15.52
N GLN A 104 5.19 -2.09 15.83
CA GLN A 104 5.94 -1.35 16.86
C GLN A 104 5.85 -2.00 18.25
N ARG A 105 4.65 -2.46 18.64
CA ARG A 105 4.43 -3.09 19.95
C ARG A 105 5.09 -4.46 20.05
N GLU A 106 4.98 -5.29 19.00
CA GLU A 106 5.55 -6.64 18.97
C GLU A 106 7.07 -6.66 19.17
N GLU A 107 7.78 -5.68 18.62
CA GLU A 107 9.23 -5.58 18.75
C GLU A 107 9.68 -5.43 20.22
N ILE A 108 8.85 -4.82 21.06
CA ILE A 108 9.16 -4.60 22.48
C ILE A 108 8.82 -5.83 23.31
N THR A 109 7.69 -6.50 23.04
CA THR A 109 7.35 -7.75 23.73
C THR A 109 8.39 -8.83 23.46
N LYS A 110 8.95 -8.91 22.25
CA LYS A 110 10.06 -9.86 21.96
C LYS A 110 11.33 -9.56 22.76
N ARG A 111 11.66 -8.29 23.00
CA ARG A 111 12.83 -7.88 23.81
C ARG A 111 12.71 -8.15 25.30
N LYS A 112 11.49 -8.22 25.85
CA LYS A 112 11.27 -8.52 27.27
C LYS A 112 11.36 -10.02 27.60
N ASN A 113 11.33 -10.87 26.58
CA ASN A 113 11.32 -12.33 26.73
C ASN A 113 12.69 -12.98 26.40
N HIS A 114 13.75 -12.18 26.28
CA HIS A 114 15.15 -12.59 26.11
C HIS A 114 16.00 -11.83 27.13
#